data_AF-A0A380CC30-F1
#
_entry.id   AF-A0A380CC30-F1
#
_cell.length_a   1.000
_cell.length_b   1.000
_cell.length_c   1.000
_cell.angle_alpha   90.00
_cell.angle_beta   90.00
_cell.angle_gamma   90.00
#
_symmetry.space_group_name_H-M   'P 1'
#
loop_
_entity.id
_entity.type
_entity.pdbx_description
1 polymer ?
#
loop_
_entity_poly.entity_id
_entity_poly.type
_entity_poly.pdbx_seq_one_letter_code
_entity_poly.pdbx_strand_id
1 'polypeptide(L)'
;MTISIELQKQQQLIHKLLKRYKITYNYDEYFQILFIHLWQLLVNYNPQHSNSLESYLYIRLRFHLIDQFRSKHLKYHFVDINLCHLEAPNNFSSIEASILYTQFSNQLSHKEQQWFLLSLQGYKQYEIANIMQLSLSTIKNYKKAVQVKYSNYFKI
;
A
#
# COMPACT_ATOMS: atom_id res chain seq x y z
N MET A 1 -14.03 42.73 13.52
CA MET A 1 -12.68 43.28 13.77
C MET A 1 -11.96 42.62 14.96
N THR A 2 -12.66 41.89 15.84
CA THR A 2 -12.09 41.25 17.05
C THR A 2 -11.41 39.90 16.79
N ILE A 3 -11.97 39.06 15.91
CA ILE A 3 -11.44 37.70 15.62
C ILE A 3 -10.07 37.75 14.93
N SER A 4 -9.86 38.71 14.03
CA SER A 4 -8.60 38.90 13.30
C SER A 4 -7.42 39.27 14.23
N ILE A 5 -7.68 40.05 15.27
CA ILE A 5 -6.68 40.46 16.27
C ILE A 5 -6.35 39.27 17.19
N GLU A 6 -7.36 38.49 17.59
CA GLU A 6 -7.17 37.32 18.44
C GLU A 6 -6.39 36.21 17.72
N LEU A 7 -6.64 36.01 16.42
CA LEU A 7 -5.85 35.11 15.57
C LEU A 7 -4.36 35.47 15.55
N GLN A 8 -4.04 36.75 15.39
CA GLN A 8 -2.66 37.22 15.40
C GLN A 8 -1.98 37.07 16.77
N LYS A 9 -2.73 37.12 17.88
CA LYS A 9 -2.17 36.80 19.19
C LYS A 9 -1.86 35.33 19.34
N GLN A 10 -2.79 34.47 18.91
CA GLN A 10 -2.70 33.02 19.13
C GLN A 10 -1.81 32.29 18.11
N GLN A 11 -1.36 32.94 17.03
CA GLN A 11 -0.40 32.37 16.07
C GLN A 11 0.92 31.90 16.72
N GLN A 12 1.32 32.54 17.83
CA GLN A 12 2.49 32.15 18.60
C GLN A 12 2.37 30.74 19.18
N LEU A 13 1.14 30.26 19.46
CA LEU A 13 0.91 28.88 19.89
C LEU A 13 1.26 27.87 18.79
N ILE A 14 0.96 28.21 17.53
CA ILE A 14 1.30 27.37 16.37
C ILE A 14 2.82 27.27 16.26
N HIS A 15 3.55 28.39 16.31
CA HIS A 15 5.02 28.36 16.27
C HIS A 15 5.63 27.57 17.43
N LYS A 16 5.09 27.72 18.65
CA LYS A 16 5.51 26.93 19.82
C LYS A 16 5.27 25.42 19.61
N LEU A 17 4.13 25.04 19.03
CA LEU A 17 3.81 23.65 18.72
C LEU A 17 4.75 23.10 17.65
N LEU A 18 4.93 23.77 16.53
CA LEU A 18 5.80 23.31 15.43
C LEU A 18 7.25 23.16 15.91
N LYS A 19 7.75 24.10 16.73
CA LYS A 19 9.09 24.04 17.34
C LYS A 19 9.20 22.87 18.33
N ARG A 20 8.17 22.64 19.16
CA ARG A 20 8.14 21.51 20.12
C ARG A 20 8.23 20.16 19.42
N TYR A 21 7.57 20.01 18.27
CA TYR A 21 7.57 18.77 17.49
C TYR A 21 8.73 18.68 16.47
N LYS A 22 9.68 19.62 16.50
CA LYS A 22 10.87 19.66 15.62
C LYS A 22 10.53 19.52 14.13
N ILE A 23 9.43 20.14 13.69
CA ILE A 23 9.02 20.12 12.29
C ILE A 23 9.94 21.07 11.52
N THR A 24 10.87 20.52 10.76
CA THR A 24 11.78 21.25 9.87
C THR A 24 11.40 21.13 8.40
N TYR A 25 10.72 20.04 8.03
CA TYR A 25 10.25 19.76 6.68
C TYR A 25 8.76 20.10 6.52
N ASN A 26 8.36 20.71 5.40
CA ASN A 26 7.00 21.20 5.13
C ASN A 26 6.43 22.14 6.21
N TYR A 27 7.29 22.98 6.79
CA TYR A 27 6.90 23.89 7.87
C TYR A 27 5.67 24.74 7.53
N ASP A 28 5.68 25.36 6.35
CA ASP A 28 4.61 26.28 5.92
C ASP A 28 3.28 25.56 5.72
N GLU A 29 3.31 24.31 5.24
CA GLU A 29 2.12 23.49 5.05
C GLU A 29 1.46 23.16 6.39
N TYR A 30 2.26 22.71 7.38
CA TYR A 30 1.74 22.46 8.72
C TYR A 30 1.27 23.73 9.41
N PHE A 31 1.96 24.86 9.19
CA PHE A 31 1.54 26.15 9.71
C PHE A 31 0.16 26.55 9.14
N GLN A 32 -0.03 26.48 7.83
CA GLN A 32 -1.31 26.80 7.18
C GLN A 32 -2.46 25.91 7.66
N ILE A 33 -2.23 24.59 7.75
CA ILE A 33 -3.24 23.64 8.24
C ILE A 33 -3.66 23.99 9.67
N LEU A 34 -2.69 24.21 10.56
CA LEU A 34 -2.97 24.60 11.94
C LEU A 34 -3.64 25.97 12.03
N PHE A 35 -3.30 26.90 11.15
CA PHE A 35 -3.90 28.24 11.13
C PHE A 35 -5.38 28.19 10.74
N ILE A 36 -5.73 27.41 9.71
CA ILE A 36 -7.13 27.17 9.32
C ILE A 36 -7.88 26.51 10.47
N HIS A 37 -7.27 25.51 11.11
CA HIS A 37 -7.91 24.82 12.23
C HIS A 37 -8.08 25.72 13.47
N LEU A 38 -7.11 26.59 13.76
CA LEU A 38 -7.20 27.61 14.81
C LEU A 38 -8.39 28.53 14.56
N TRP A 39 -8.59 28.99 13.32
CA TRP A 39 -9.73 29.82 12.96
C TRP A 39 -11.07 29.11 13.22
N GLN A 40 -11.20 27.84 12.81
CA GLN A 40 -12.39 27.04 13.05
C GLN A 40 -12.68 26.85 14.55
N LEU A 41 -11.64 26.63 15.36
CA LEU A 41 -11.76 26.48 16.80
C LEU A 41 -12.20 27.76 17.49
N LEU A 42 -11.72 28.92 17.03
CA LEU A 42 -12.15 30.22 17.55
C LEU A 42 -13.61 30.52 17.24
N VAL A 43 -14.08 30.16 16.04
CA VAL A 43 -15.49 30.33 15.64
C VAL A 43 -16.42 29.44 16.47
N ASN A 44 -15.99 28.21 16.78
CA ASN A 44 -16.79 27.22 17.50
C ASN A 44 -16.57 27.23 19.02
N TYR A 45 -15.83 28.22 19.55
CA TYR A 45 -15.48 28.27 20.96
C TYR A 45 -16.68 28.62 21.83
N ASN A 46 -17.07 27.71 22.72
CA ASN A 46 -18.11 27.93 23.70
C ASN A 46 -17.50 28.04 25.11
N PRO A 47 -17.50 29.25 25.73
CA PRO A 47 -16.86 29.49 27.02
C PRO A 47 -17.49 28.70 28.19
N GLN A 48 -18.70 28.17 28.01
CA GLN A 48 -19.40 27.37 29.03
C GLN A 48 -18.84 25.95 29.20
N HIS A 49 -18.08 25.44 28.22
CA HIS A 49 -17.60 24.06 28.20
C HIS A 49 -16.09 23.91 28.44
N SER A 50 -15.34 25.00 28.60
CA SER A 50 -13.87 24.96 28.68
C SER A 50 -13.31 25.98 29.67
N ASN A 51 -12.40 25.52 30.55
CA ASN A 51 -11.81 26.34 31.61
C ASN A 51 -11.00 27.55 31.11
N SER A 52 -10.35 27.46 29.95
CA SER A 52 -9.53 28.54 29.36
C SER A 52 -9.43 28.39 27.84
N LEU A 53 -9.56 29.51 27.11
CA LEU A 53 -9.41 29.58 25.66
C LEU A 53 -8.06 29.05 25.21
N GLU A 54 -6.96 29.49 25.83
CA GLU A 54 -5.61 29.07 25.45
C GLU A 54 -5.40 27.56 25.66
N SER A 55 -5.89 27.02 26.79
CA SER A 55 -5.78 25.58 27.06
C SER A 55 -6.61 24.76 26.06
N TYR A 56 -7.83 25.21 25.75
CA TYR A 56 -8.69 24.58 24.74
C TYR A 56 -8.02 24.55 23.37
N LEU A 57 -7.53 25.70 22.91
CA LEU A 57 -6.86 25.84 21.61
C LEU A 57 -5.60 24.97 21.55
N TYR A 58 -4.78 25.02 22.59
CA TYR A 58 -3.54 24.24 22.65
C TYR A 58 -3.79 22.73 22.55
N ILE A 59 -4.75 22.21 23.32
CA ILE A 59 -5.07 20.79 23.35
C ILE A 59 -5.62 20.35 22.00
N ARG A 60 -6.57 21.09 21.41
CA ARG A 60 -7.19 20.75 20.13
C ARG A 60 -6.19 20.80 18.97
N LEU A 61 -5.38 21.85 18.89
CA LEU A 61 -4.32 21.97 17.89
C LEU A 61 -3.28 20.87 18.02
N ARG A 62 -2.89 20.51 19.25
CA ARG A 62 -1.95 19.41 19.50
C ARG A 62 -2.49 18.08 18.99
N PHE A 63 -3.73 17.73 19.32
CA PHE A 63 -4.33 16.48 18.85
C PHE A 63 -4.50 16.47 17.34
N HIS A 64 -4.94 17.58 16.74
CA HIS A 64 -5.04 17.71 15.29
C HIS A 64 -3.69 17.46 14.60
N LEU A 65 -2.60 18.02 15.12
CA LEU A 65 -1.26 17.80 14.60
C LEU A 65 -0.82 16.33 14.70
N ILE A 66 -1.13 15.66 15.82
CA ILE A 66 -0.84 14.24 16.00
C ILE A 66 -1.63 13.40 14.99
N ASP A 67 -2.91 13.71 14.76
CA ASP A 67 -3.74 12.99 13.79
C ASP A 67 -3.22 13.15 12.35
N GLN A 68 -2.71 14.34 12.00
CA GLN A 68 -2.02 14.57 10.72
C GLN A 68 -0.79 13.67 10.57
N PHE A 69 0.02 13.51 11.62
CA PHE A 69 1.15 12.59 11.60
C PHE A 69 0.73 11.13 11.44
N ARG A 70 -0.32 10.69 12.16
CA ARG A 70 -0.85 9.32 12.03
C ARG A 70 -1.35 9.06 10.61
N SER A 71 -2.09 10.00 10.03
CA SER A 71 -2.58 9.91 8.66
C SER A 71 -1.45 9.85 7.63
N LYS A 72 -0.42 10.70 7.77
CA LYS A 72 0.76 10.67 6.88
C LYS A 72 1.59 9.39 7.06
N HIS A 73 1.77 8.90 8.29
CA HIS A 73 2.47 7.63 8.55
C HIS A 73 1.74 6.42 7.95
N LEU A 74 0.39 6.44 7.91
CA LEU A 74 -0.38 5.38 7.24
C LEU A 74 -0.25 5.45 5.70
N LYS A 75 -0.05 6.65 5.13
CA LYS A 75 0.07 6.86 3.68
C LYS A 75 1.49 6.61 3.15
N TYR A 76 2.50 6.91 3.95
CA TYR A 76 3.91 6.71 3.60
C TYR A 76 4.44 5.56 4.46
N HIS A 77 4.26 4.33 3.97
CA HIS A 77 5.13 3.24 4.41
C HIS A 77 6.51 3.58 3.85
N PHE A 78 7.40 4.12 4.69
CA PHE A 78 8.78 4.36 4.30
C PHE A 78 9.39 3.00 3.96
N VAL A 79 9.47 2.70 2.66
CA VAL A 79 10.32 1.61 2.18
C VAL A 79 11.72 2.20 2.16
N ASP A 80 12.54 1.77 3.10
CA ASP A 80 13.95 2.13 3.09
C ASP A 80 14.55 1.56 1.79
N ILE A 81 15.04 2.45 0.92
CA ILE A 81 15.54 2.10 -0.41
C ILE A 81 16.70 1.09 -0.28
N ASN A 82 17.44 1.15 0.83
CA ASN A 82 18.50 0.19 1.13
C ASN A 82 17.97 -1.20 1.51
N LEU A 83 16.76 -1.30 2.06
CA LEU A 83 16.09 -2.56 2.36
C LEU A 83 15.51 -3.20 1.09
N CYS A 84 15.10 -2.37 0.12
CA CYS A 84 14.61 -2.82 -1.20
C CYS A 84 15.66 -3.58 -2.02
N HIS A 85 16.96 -3.39 -1.73
CA HIS A 85 18.04 -4.12 -2.39
C HIS A 85 18.35 -5.50 -1.77
N LEU A 86 17.80 -5.81 -0.58
CA LEU A 86 17.99 -7.11 0.06
C LEU A 86 16.95 -8.15 -0.35
N GLU A 87 15.83 -7.69 -0.90
CA GLU A 87 14.89 -8.52 -1.65
C GLU A 87 15.01 -8.16 -3.12
N ALA A 88 16.16 -8.48 -3.73
CA ALA A 88 16.08 -8.80 -5.14
C ALA A 88 14.96 -9.86 -5.25
N PRO A 89 13.91 -9.65 -6.07
CA PRO A 89 13.12 -10.79 -6.49
C PRO A 89 14.15 -11.81 -6.96
N ASN A 90 14.00 -13.08 -6.58
CA ASN A 90 14.79 -14.16 -7.17
C ASN A 90 14.59 -14.06 -8.68
N ASN A 91 15.38 -13.20 -9.32
CA ASN A 91 15.44 -12.97 -10.74
C ASN A 91 16.21 -14.19 -11.19
N PHE A 92 15.51 -15.33 -11.23
CA PHE A 92 15.93 -16.45 -12.03
C PHE A 92 16.37 -15.83 -13.34
N SER A 93 17.66 -15.99 -13.65
CA SER A 93 18.14 -15.58 -14.96
C SER A 93 17.20 -16.21 -15.99
N SER A 94 16.94 -15.55 -17.12
CA SER A 94 16.08 -16.10 -18.17
C SER A 94 16.49 -17.54 -18.55
N ILE A 95 17.77 -17.85 -18.36
CA ILE A 95 18.37 -19.17 -18.49
C ILE A 95 17.87 -20.14 -17.42
N GLU A 96 17.95 -19.81 -16.13
CA GLU A 96 17.45 -20.68 -15.05
C GLU A 96 15.94 -20.95 -15.17
N ALA A 97 15.15 -19.93 -15.52
CA ALA A 97 13.72 -20.10 -15.76
C ALA A 97 13.45 -21.08 -16.93
N SER A 98 14.25 -21.00 -18.00
CA SER A 98 14.14 -21.92 -19.14
C SER A 98 14.53 -23.36 -18.77
N ILE A 99 15.55 -23.53 -17.90
CA ILE A 99 15.98 -24.84 -17.41
C ILE A 99 14.88 -25.46 -16.54
N LEU A 100 14.30 -24.71 -15.60
CA LEU A 100 13.19 -25.18 -14.77
C LEU A 100 11.97 -25.57 -15.61
N TYR A 101 11.63 -24.77 -16.62
CA TYR A 101 10.55 -25.08 -17.54
C TYR A 101 10.79 -26.41 -18.28
N THR A 102 11.98 -26.60 -18.85
CA THR A 102 12.32 -27.84 -19.59
C THR A 102 12.31 -29.06 -18.68
N GLN A 103 12.90 -28.96 -17.48
CA GLN A 103 12.92 -30.04 -16.50
C GLN A 103 11.51 -30.44 -16.05
N PHE A 104 10.65 -29.47 -15.74
CA PHE A 104 9.26 -29.75 -15.38
C PHE A 104 8.47 -30.30 -16.56
N SER A 105 8.63 -29.73 -17.76
CA SER A 105 7.95 -30.19 -18.98
C SER A 105 8.25 -31.67 -19.25
N ASN A 106 9.47 -32.14 -19.00
CA ASN A 106 9.84 -33.55 -19.16
C ASN A 106 9.07 -34.53 -18.25
N GLN A 107 8.44 -34.06 -17.17
CA GLN A 107 7.59 -34.89 -16.29
C GLN A 107 6.14 -35.01 -16.80
N LEU A 108 5.78 -34.18 -17.78
CA LEU A 108 4.46 -34.17 -18.40
C LEU A 108 4.43 -35.10 -19.61
N SER A 109 3.32 -35.80 -19.81
CA SER A 109 3.05 -36.51 -21.06
C SER A 109 2.84 -35.51 -22.20
N HIS A 110 3.00 -35.93 -23.45
CA HIS A 110 2.84 -35.06 -24.61
C HIS A 110 1.50 -34.29 -24.63
N LYS A 111 0.41 -34.93 -24.22
CA LYS A 111 -0.91 -34.28 -24.15
C LYS A 111 -1.01 -33.26 -23.01
N GLU A 112 -0.38 -33.54 -21.87
CA GLU A 112 -0.30 -32.61 -20.73
C GLU A 112 0.60 -31.41 -21.04
N GLN A 113 1.71 -31.62 -21.76
CA GLN A 113 2.59 -30.54 -22.24
C GLN A 113 1.84 -29.59 -23.16
N GLN A 114 1.11 -30.14 -24.13
CA GLN A 114 0.30 -29.35 -25.06
C GLN A 114 -0.78 -28.54 -24.32
N TRP A 115 -1.45 -29.15 -23.33
CA TRP A 115 -2.38 -28.45 -22.45
C TRP A 115 -1.69 -27.32 -21.66
N PHE A 116 -0.52 -27.61 -21.09
CA PHE A 116 0.23 -26.67 -20.26
C PHE A 116 0.70 -25.46 -21.06
N LEU A 117 1.24 -25.67 -22.27
CA LEU A 117 1.65 -24.60 -23.18
C LEU A 117 0.48 -23.67 -23.54
N LEU A 118 -0.67 -24.24 -23.93
CA LEU A 118 -1.86 -23.44 -24.25
C LEU A 118 -2.37 -22.67 -23.02
N SER A 119 -2.27 -23.27 -21.83
CA SER A 119 -2.65 -22.59 -20.59
C SER A 119 -1.73 -21.40 -20.27
N LEU A 120 -0.42 -21.52 -20.55
CA LEU A 120 0.56 -20.44 -20.39
C LEU A 120 0.35 -19.31 -21.40
N GLN A 121 -0.13 -19.63 -22.60
CA GLN A 121 -0.53 -18.65 -23.61
C GLN A 121 -1.84 -17.92 -23.26
N GLY A 122 -2.54 -18.32 -22.19
CA GLY A 122 -3.73 -17.64 -21.69
C GLY A 122 -5.07 -18.16 -22.23
N TYR A 123 -5.08 -19.29 -22.94
CA TYR A 123 -6.33 -19.88 -23.45
C TYR A 123 -7.21 -20.42 -22.32
N LYS A 124 -8.52 -20.22 -22.43
CA LYS A 124 -9.52 -20.76 -21.50
C LYS A 124 -9.76 -22.24 -21.77
N GLN A 125 -10.25 -22.97 -20.76
CA GLN A 125 -10.43 -24.43 -20.84
C GLN A 125 -11.31 -24.90 -22.01
N TYR A 126 -12.34 -24.14 -22.38
CA TYR A 126 -13.19 -24.47 -23.53
C TYR A 126 -12.47 -24.24 -24.86
N GLU A 127 -11.58 -23.23 -24.93
CA GLU A 127 -10.78 -22.94 -26.13
C GLU A 127 -9.74 -24.04 -26.33
N ILE A 128 -9.08 -24.46 -25.24
CA ILE A 128 -8.14 -25.57 -25.24
C ILE A 128 -8.84 -26.87 -25.65
N ALA A 129 -10.06 -27.13 -25.18
CA ALA A 129 -10.85 -28.29 -25.57
C ALA A 129 -11.11 -28.31 -27.08
N ASN A 130 -11.46 -27.17 -27.66
CA ASN A 130 -11.66 -27.02 -29.10
C ASN A 130 -10.36 -27.19 -29.89
N ILE A 131 -9.25 -26.57 -29.45
CA ILE A 131 -7.94 -26.66 -30.10
C ILE A 131 -7.40 -28.09 -30.09
N MET A 132 -7.52 -28.79 -28.95
CA MET A 132 -7.03 -30.17 -28.81
C MET A 132 -8.02 -31.22 -29.32
N GLN A 133 -9.23 -30.82 -29.72
CA GLN A 133 -10.34 -31.72 -30.11
C GLN A 133 -10.65 -32.77 -29.03
N LEU A 134 -10.70 -32.34 -27.77
CA LEU A 134 -10.96 -33.20 -26.61
C LEU A 134 -12.16 -32.69 -25.81
N SER A 135 -12.76 -33.59 -25.02
CA SER A 135 -13.85 -33.19 -24.14
C SER A 135 -13.36 -32.24 -23.04
N LEU A 136 -14.25 -31.35 -22.59
CA LEU A 136 -13.99 -30.43 -21.48
C LEU A 136 -13.57 -31.19 -20.21
N SER A 137 -14.12 -32.39 -19.99
CA SER A 137 -13.78 -33.28 -18.87
C SER A 137 -12.32 -33.76 -18.96
N THR A 138 -11.85 -34.11 -20.16
CA THR A 138 -10.45 -34.51 -20.40
C THR A 138 -9.48 -33.36 -20.13
N ILE A 139 -9.81 -32.14 -20.56
CA ILE A 139 -9.01 -30.93 -20.28
C ILE A 139 -8.93 -30.63 -18.79
N LYS A 140 -10.04 -30.78 -18.05
CA LYS A 140 -10.05 -30.64 -16.59
C LYS A 140 -9.20 -31.70 -15.90
N ASN A 141 -9.16 -32.93 -16.43
CA ASN A 141 -8.29 -33.98 -15.93
C ASN A 141 -6.81 -33.64 -16.16
N TYR A 142 -6.42 -33.12 -17.33
CA TYR A 142 -5.06 -32.63 -17.57
C TYR A 142 -4.68 -31.51 -16.61
N LYS A 143 -5.56 -30.53 -16.38
CA LYS A 143 -5.31 -29.48 -15.39
C LYS A 143 -4.97 -30.05 -14.01
N LYS A 144 -5.80 -30.98 -13.52
CA LYS A 144 -5.59 -31.62 -12.20
C LYS A 144 -4.28 -32.41 -12.18
N ALA A 145 -4.00 -33.19 -13.22
CA ALA A 145 -2.79 -33.99 -13.31
C ALA A 145 -1.52 -33.11 -13.31
N VAL A 146 -1.50 -32.04 -14.12
CA VAL A 146 -0.38 -31.08 -14.15
C VAL A 146 -0.22 -30.36 -12.81
N GLN A 147 -1.31 -29.97 -12.15
CA GLN A 147 -1.24 -29.34 -10.81
C GLN A 147 -0.62 -30.27 -9.77
N VAL A 148 -1.00 -31.55 -9.74
CA VAL A 148 -0.41 -32.53 -8.83
C VAL A 148 1.08 -32.71 -9.10
N LYS A 149 1.47 -32.84 -10.39
CA LYS A 149 2.88 -32.95 -10.78
C LYS A 149 3.68 -31.70 -10.41
N TYR A 150 3.11 -30.51 -10.63
CA TYR A 150 3.72 -29.24 -10.25
C TYR A 150 3.95 -29.16 -8.74
N SER A 151 2.93 -29.47 -7.94
CA SER A 151 3.06 -29.48 -6.49
C SER A 151 4.09 -30.51 -6.01
N ASN A 152 4.23 -31.65 -6.67
CA ASN A 152 5.24 -32.63 -6.31
C ASN A 152 6.67 -32.21 -6.72
N TYR A 153 6.82 -31.49 -7.84
CA TYR A 153 8.11 -31.04 -8.34
C TYR A 153 8.68 -29.86 -7.53
N PHE A 154 7.81 -28.92 -7.11
CA PHE A 154 8.21 -27.70 -6.39
C PHE A 154 8.03 -27.81 -4.86
N LYS A 155 7.59 -28.95 -4.34
CA LYS A 155 7.71 -29.23 -2.90
C LYS A 155 9.17 -29.54 -2.59
N ILE A 156 9.84 -28.54 -2.00
CA ILE A 156 11.08 -28.71 -1.23
C ILE A 156 10.74 -29.41 0.08
#